data_AF-A0A087SKT2-F1
#
_entry.id   AF-A0A087SKT2-F1
#
_cell.length_a   1.000
_cell.length_b   1.000
_cell.length_c   1.000
_cell.angle_alpha   90.00
_cell.angle_beta   90.00
_cell.angle_gamma   90.00
#
_symmetry.space_group_name_H-M   'P 1'
#
loop_
_entity.id
_entity.type
_entity.pdbx_description
1 polymer ?
#
loop_
_entity_poly.entity_id
_entity_poly.type
_entity_poly.pdbx_seq_one_letter_code
_entity_poly.pdbx_strand_id
1 'polypeptide(L)'
;MTRANAEALDKGRELYEKNDRMGALRAWEAGMASKGASSGERGVMAYNAACVHAYFGDVEPAQVAMREAVGQGLDLLAALESGDKRLVQLQASPQVQRQLEKSGPKPSGVLERDVSDMLSTDIQGIDKSVLGIIRRVLILVAVLIFFGVGLFYLGLNSSLGPQ
;
A
#
# COMPACT_ATOMS: atom_id res chain seq x y z
N MET A 1 6.75 -13.99 -20.47
CA MET A 1 5.39 -13.75 -19.97
C MET A 1 4.37 -14.17 -20.99
N THR A 2 3.45 -15.06 -20.64
CA THR A 2 2.33 -15.40 -21.54
C THR A 2 1.26 -14.31 -21.47
N ARG A 3 0.54 -14.07 -22.57
CA ARG A 3 -0.53 -13.08 -22.63
C ARG A 3 -1.60 -13.32 -21.55
N ALA A 4 -1.94 -14.58 -21.29
CA ALA A 4 -2.93 -14.97 -20.29
C ALA A 4 -2.51 -14.59 -18.86
N ASN A 5 -1.21 -14.71 -18.52
CA ASN A 5 -0.74 -14.38 -17.18
C ASN A 5 -0.61 -12.87 -16.96
N ALA A 6 -0.25 -12.13 -18.02
CA ALA A 6 -0.29 -10.66 -18.01
C ALA A 6 -1.72 -10.17 -17.78
N GLU A 7 -2.67 -10.74 -18.52
CA GLU A 7 -4.10 -10.43 -18.36
C GLU A 7 -4.60 -10.78 -16.96
N ALA A 8 -4.19 -11.90 -16.38
CA ALA A 8 -4.54 -12.26 -15.01
C ALA A 8 -4.00 -11.26 -13.96
N LEU A 9 -2.76 -10.80 -14.14
CA LEU A 9 -2.15 -9.80 -13.25
C LEU A 9 -2.84 -8.44 -13.35
N ASP A 10 -3.11 -7.97 -14.58
CA ASP A 10 -3.75 -6.68 -14.84
C ASP A 10 -5.21 -6.70 -14.37
N LYS A 11 -5.97 -7.75 -14.72
CA LYS A 11 -7.35 -7.91 -14.29
C LYS A 11 -7.47 -8.03 -12.78
N GLY A 12 -6.61 -8.84 -12.15
CA GLY A 12 -6.62 -8.98 -10.71
C GLY A 12 -6.33 -7.66 -9.99
N ARG A 13 -5.40 -6.85 -10.52
CA ARG A 13 -5.14 -5.50 -10.01
C ARG A 13 -6.35 -4.59 -10.15
N GLU A 14 -6.94 -4.53 -11.33
CA GLU A 14 -8.10 -3.69 -11.59
C GLU A 14 -9.25 -4.01 -10.61
N LEU A 15 -9.49 -5.30 -10.37
CA LEU A 15 -10.48 -5.76 -9.39
C LEU A 15 -10.08 -5.37 -7.95
N TYR A 16 -8.80 -5.48 -7.60
CA TYR A 16 -8.27 -5.08 -6.29
C TYR A 16 -8.48 -3.58 -6.03
N GLU A 17 -8.17 -2.73 -7.02
CA GLU A 17 -8.34 -1.28 -6.95
C GLU A 17 -9.82 -0.88 -6.85
N LYS A 18 -10.72 -1.66 -7.46
CA LYS A 18 -12.18 -1.51 -7.35
C LYS A 18 -12.76 -2.08 -6.05
N ASN A 19 -11.92 -2.55 -5.12
CA ASN A 19 -12.30 -3.27 -3.90
C ASN A 19 -13.01 -4.62 -4.11
N ASP A 20 -13.01 -5.18 -5.33
CA ASP A 20 -13.44 -6.56 -5.56
C ASP A 20 -12.31 -7.55 -5.22
N ARG A 21 -12.11 -7.77 -3.93
CA ARG A 21 -11.00 -8.59 -3.39
C ARG A 21 -11.09 -10.05 -3.83
N MET A 22 -12.30 -10.63 -3.81
CA MET A 22 -12.50 -12.03 -4.19
C MET A 22 -12.42 -12.23 -5.70
N GLY A 23 -12.87 -11.25 -6.49
CA GLY A 23 -12.63 -11.23 -7.93
C GLY A 23 -11.14 -11.18 -8.26
N ALA A 24 -10.39 -10.32 -7.55
CA ALA A 24 -8.94 -10.22 -7.69
C ALA A 24 -8.23 -11.54 -7.36
N LEU A 25 -8.56 -12.14 -6.21
CA LEU A 25 -7.98 -13.41 -5.77
C LEU A 25 -8.20 -14.52 -6.81
N ARG A 26 -9.43 -14.69 -7.30
CA ARG A 26 -9.75 -15.69 -8.34
C ARG A 26 -8.99 -15.47 -9.63
N ALA A 27 -8.79 -14.21 -10.04
CA ALA A 27 -8.03 -13.90 -11.25
C ALA A 27 -6.56 -14.32 -11.11
N TRP A 28 -5.94 -14.05 -9.97
CA TRP A 28 -4.56 -14.44 -9.70
C TRP A 28 -4.40 -15.95 -9.50
N GLU A 29 -5.31 -16.63 -8.80
CA GLU A 29 -5.31 -18.10 -8.66
C GLU A 29 -5.43 -18.79 -10.02
N ALA A 30 -6.32 -18.30 -10.90
CA ALA A 30 -6.44 -18.82 -12.26
C ALA A 30 -5.14 -18.60 -13.08
N GLY A 31 -4.50 -17.44 -12.91
CA GLY A 31 -3.20 -17.15 -13.52
C GLY A 31 -2.09 -18.08 -13.00
N MET A 32 -2.06 -18.38 -11.70
CA MET A 32 -1.10 -19.32 -11.12
C MET A 32 -1.34 -20.77 -11.57
N ALA A 33 -2.60 -21.17 -11.75
CA ALA A 33 -2.96 -22.49 -12.27
C ALA A 33 -2.60 -22.69 -13.76
N SER A 34 -2.33 -21.60 -14.50
CA SER A 34 -1.92 -21.64 -15.90
C SER A 34 -0.59 -22.38 -16.09
N LYS A 35 -0.55 -23.32 -17.05
CA LYS A 35 0.67 -24.06 -17.43
C LYS A 35 1.80 -23.17 -17.95
N GLY A 36 1.49 -21.94 -18.36
CA GLY A 36 2.47 -20.98 -18.88
C GLY A 36 3.06 -20.03 -17.83
N ALA A 37 2.63 -20.11 -16.57
CA ALA A 37 3.08 -19.21 -15.51
C ALA A 37 4.52 -19.47 -15.09
N SER A 38 5.38 -18.48 -15.33
CA SER A 38 6.77 -18.51 -14.85
C SER A 38 6.81 -18.42 -13.32
N SER A 39 7.90 -18.87 -12.72
CA SER A 39 8.08 -18.83 -11.25
C SER A 39 7.92 -17.39 -10.72
N GLY A 40 8.57 -16.40 -11.33
CA GLY A 40 8.40 -14.99 -10.94
C GLY A 40 6.97 -14.47 -11.07
N GLU A 41 6.21 -14.87 -12.11
CA GLU A 41 4.79 -14.49 -12.25
C GLU A 41 3.92 -15.12 -11.16
N ARG A 42 4.15 -16.39 -10.85
CA ARG A 42 3.48 -17.07 -9.74
C ARG A 42 3.80 -16.39 -8.41
N GLY A 43 5.05 -15.99 -8.21
CA GLY A 43 5.48 -15.27 -7.02
C GLY A 43 4.73 -13.95 -6.82
N VAL A 44 4.62 -13.14 -7.88
CA VAL A 44 3.86 -11.88 -7.86
C VAL A 44 2.37 -12.13 -7.56
N MET A 45 1.75 -13.11 -8.22
CA MET A 45 0.34 -13.45 -8.00
C MET A 45 0.09 -13.97 -6.57
N ALA A 46 1.00 -14.79 -6.03
CA ALA A 46 0.93 -15.29 -4.66
C ALA A 46 1.05 -14.16 -3.63
N TYR A 47 1.94 -13.18 -3.85
CA TYR A 47 2.00 -12.00 -2.99
C TYR A 47 0.68 -11.21 -3.04
N ASN A 48 0.16 -10.97 -4.23
CA ASN A 48 -1.10 -10.23 -4.38
C ASN A 48 -2.29 -10.97 -3.72
N ALA A 49 -2.32 -12.31 -3.81
CA ALA A 49 -3.28 -13.14 -3.09
C ALA A 49 -3.11 -13.03 -1.56
N ALA A 50 -1.87 -12.97 -1.07
CA ALA A 50 -1.60 -12.73 0.35
C ALA A 50 -2.16 -11.39 0.83
N CYS A 51 -2.05 -10.32 0.03
CA CYS A 51 -2.64 -9.03 0.35
C CYS A 51 -4.17 -9.08 0.46
N VAL A 52 -4.84 -9.96 -0.30
CA VAL A 52 -6.30 -10.18 -0.18
C VAL A 52 -6.63 -10.92 1.12
N HIS A 53 -5.93 -12.01 1.42
CA HIS A 53 -6.14 -12.74 2.69
C HIS A 53 -5.89 -11.84 3.91
N ALA A 54 -4.82 -11.04 3.87
CA ALA A 54 -4.50 -10.09 4.91
C ALA A 54 -5.57 -8.99 5.09
N TYR A 55 -6.20 -8.55 3.99
CA TYR A 55 -7.32 -7.61 4.04
C TYR A 55 -8.51 -8.18 4.83
N PHE A 56 -8.81 -9.48 4.68
CA PHE A 56 -9.88 -10.15 5.42
C PHE A 56 -9.50 -10.53 6.86
N GLY A 57 -8.23 -10.37 7.24
CA GLY A 57 -7.73 -10.82 8.54
C GLY A 57 -7.40 -12.31 8.59
N ASP A 58 -7.38 -12.98 7.45
CA ASP A 58 -7.02 -14.38 7.30
C ASP A 58 -5.49 -14.53 7.33
N VAL A 59 -4.94 -14.50 8.54
CA VAL A 59 -3.49 -14.46 8.76
C VAL A 59 -2.79 -15.72 8.26
N GLU A 60 -3.34 -16.90 8.53
CA GLU A 60 -2.74 -18.18 8.12
C GLU A 60 -2.67 -18.32 6.59
N PRO A 61 -3.77 -18.14 5.83
CA PRO A 61 -3.70 -18.12 4.36
C PRO A 61 -2.76 -17.05 3.81
N ALA A 62 -2.76 -15.85 4.39
CA ALA A 62 -1.87 -14.77 3.97
C ALA A 62 -0.39 -15.17 4.13
N GLN A 63 -0.02 -15.81 5.24
CA GLN A 63 1.34 -16.30 5.46
C GLN A 63 1.75 -17.40 4.49
N VAL A 64 0.85 -18.35 4.21
CA VAL A 64 1.11 -19.41 3.24
C VAL A 64 1.40 -18.82 1.87
N ALA A 65 0.56 -17.88 1.42
CA ALA A 65 0.73 -17.21 0.13
C ALA A 65 2.00 -16.33 0.09
N MET A 66 2.37 -15.65 1.18
CA MET A 66 3.65 -14.94 1.25
C MET A 66 4.86 -15.86 1.18
N ARG A 67 4.82 -17.01 1.86
CA ARG A 67 5.89 -18.02 1.77
C ARG A 67 6.00 -18.60 0.38
N GLU A 68 4.87 -18.83 -0.29
CA GLU A 68 4.86 -19.24 -1.69
C GLU A 68 5.50 -18.18 -2.58
N ALA A 69 5.16 -16.90 -2.40
CA ALA A 69 5.75 -15.80 -3.17
C ALA A 69 7.29 -15.79 -3.08
N VAL A 70 7.82 -15.87 -1.86
CA VAL A 70 9.27 -15.96 -1.61
C VAL A 70 9.87 -17.26 -2.16
N GLY A 71 9.16 -18.39 -2.00
CA GLY A 71 9.58 -19.69 -2.53
C GLY A 71 9.67 -19.72 -4.07
N GLN A 72 8.93 -18.86 -4.75
CA GLN A 72 9.02 -18.64 -6.20
C GLN A 72 10.13 -17.64 -6.61
N GLY A 73 10.97 -17.22 -5.65
CA GLY A 73 12.08 -16.30 -5.90
C GLY A 73 11.68 -14.83 -6.00
N LEU A 74 10.47 -14.45 -5.53
CA LEU A 74 10.12 -13.03 -5.43
C LEU A 74 10.93 -12.38 -4.30
N ASP A 75 11.83 -11.48 -4.68
CA ASP A 75 12.47 -10.57 -3.74
C ASP A 75 11.49 -9.45 -3.39
N LEU A 76 10.77 -9.66 -2.29
CA LEU A 76 9.76 -8.73 -1.80
C LEU A 76 10.35 -7.35 -1.50
N LEU A 77 11.58 -7.29 -0.99
CA LEU A 77 12.21 -6.03 -0.62
C LEU A 77 12.50 -5.22 -1.88
N ALA A 78 13.24 -5.82 -2.83
CA ALA A 78 13.58 -5.17 -4.09
C ALA A 78 12.33 -4.79 -4.90
N ALA A 79 11.29 -5.62 -4.85
CA ALA A 79 10.05 -5.36 -5.60
C ALA A 79 9.21 -4.21 -4.99
N LEU A 80 9.20 -4.07 -3.67
CA LEU A 80 8.56 -2.93 -3.00
C LEU A 80 9.37 -1.64 -3.19
N GLU A 81 10.70 -1.69 -3.07
CA GLU A 81 11.59 -0.53 -3.25
C GLU A 81 11.57 0.00 -4.69
N SER A 82 11.54 -0.90 -5.68
CA SER A 82 11.45 -0.53 -7.09
C SER A 82 10.07 0.01 -7.51
N GLY A 83 9.07 -0.07 -6.61
CA GLY A 83 7.70 0.31 -6.91
C GLY A 83 7.12 -0.56 -8.04
N ASP A 84 7.38 -1.87 -8.02
CA ASP A 84 6.91 -2.79 -9.05
C ASP A 84 5.39 -2.69 -9.17
N LYS A 85 4.97 -2.12 -10.31
CA LYS A 85 3.56 -1.92 -10.63
C LYS A 85 2.77 -3.21 -10.75
N ARG A 86 3.40 -4.39 -10.63
CA ARG A 86 2.72 -5.68 -10.61
C ARG A 86 2.30 -6.11 -9.20
N LEU A 87 2.85 -5.50 -8.16
CA LEU A 87 2.44 -5.73 -6.79
C LEU A 87 1.31 -4.79 -6.39
N VAL A 88 0.39 -5.26 -5.55
CA VAL A 88 -0.66 -4.43 -4.95
C VAL A 88 -0.25 -3.99 -3.55
N GLN A 89 -0.78 -2.87 -3.09
CA GLN A 89 -0.49 -2.39 -1.74
C GLN A 89 -1.13 -3.30 -0.70
N LEU A 90 -0.40 -3.63 0.37
CA LEU A 90 -0.95 -4.35 1.51
C LEU A 90 -1.91 -3.44 2.29
N GLN A 91 -3.20 -3.75 2.25
CA GLN A 91 -4.25 -3.03 3.00
C GLN A 91 -4.79 -3.92 4.11
N ALA A 92 -4.01 -4.11 5.18
CA ALA A 92 -4.38 -4.94 6.33
C ALA A 92 -4.49 -4.11 7.61
N SER A 93 -5.23 -4.60 8.61
CA SER A 93 -5.28 -3.93 9.91
C SER A 93 -3.90 -3.97 10.61
N PRO A 94 -3.58 -3.00 11.50
CA PRO A 94 -2.32 -3.00 12.24
C PRO A 94 -2.08 -4.23 13.12
N GLN A 95 -3.15 -4.96 13.47
CA GLN A 95 -3.02 -6.21 14.22
C GLN A 95 -2.58 -7.36 13.30
N VAL A 96 -3.17 -7.44 12.11
CA VAL A 96 -2.83 -8.45 11.10
C VAL A 96 -1.41 -8.24 10.59
N GLN A 97 -1.01 -6.99 10.36
CA GLN A 97 0.37 -6.67 9.96
C GLN A 97 1.40 -7.16 10.99
N ARG A 98 1.19 -6.87 12.29
CA ARG A 98 2.06 -7.38 13.37
C ARG A 98 2.12 -8.90 13.46
N GLN A 99 1.01 -9.59 13.15
CA GLN A 99 0.99 -11.05 13.13
C GLN A 99 1.72 -11.61 11.90
N LEU A 100 1.62 -10.94 10.75
CA LEU A 100 2.39 -11.29 9.55
C LEU A 100 3.89 -11.06 9.74
N GLU A 101 4.30 -9.99 10.44
CA GLU A 101 5.70 -9.73 10.78
C GLU A 101 6.26 -10.80 11.72
N LYS A 102 5.53 -11.11 12.80
CA LYS A 102 5.99 -12.07 13.82
C LYS A 102 6.20 -13.49 13.27
N SER A 103 5.39 -13.87 12.28
CA SER A 103 5.32 -15.23 11.73
C SER A 103 5.75 -15.31 10.27
N GLY A 104 6.24 -14.19 9.70
CA GLY A 104 6.71 -14.11 8.34
C GLY A 104 7.92 -15.03 8.10
N PRO A 105 8.23 -15.36 6.83
CA PRO A 105 9.43 -16.13 6.52
C PRO A 105 10.65 -15.40 7.08
N LYS A 106 11.30 -15.97 8.11
CA LYS A 106 12.58 -15.47 8.64
C LYS A 106 13.59 -15.51 7.50
N PRO A 107 13.98 -14.36 6.95
CA PRO A 107 14.93 -14.39 5.87
C PRO A 107 16.33 -14.58 6.50
N SER A 108 17.14 -15.46 5.92
CA SER A 108 18.47 -15.73 6.42
C SER A 108 19.35 -14.45 6.36
N GLY A 109 19.48 -13.79 7.51
CA GLY A 109 20.66 -13.03 7.95
C GLY A 109 20.85 -11.58 7.49
N VAL A 110 20.24 -11.14 6.39
CA VAL A 110 20.46 -9.76 5.86
C VAL A 110 19.15 -8.97 5.68
N LEU A 111 18.08 -9.65 5.29
CA LEU A 111 16.76 -9.08 4.99
C LEU A 111 15.87 -8.81 6.23
N GLU A 112 16.30 -9.24 7.42
CA GLU A 112 15.50 -9.14 8.67
C GLU A 112 15.37 -7.68 9.16
N ARG A 113 16.41 -6.87 8.95
CA ARG A 113 16.38 -5.43 9.27
C ARG A 113 15.52 -4.68 8.27
N ASP A 114 15.70 -4.93 6.98
CA ASP A 114 15.09 -4.09 5.95
C ASP A 114 13.57 -4.34 5.80
N VAL A 115 13.08 -5.58 5.91
CA VAL A 115 11.64 -5.87 5.84
C VAL A 115 10.90 -5.38 7.09
N SER A 116 11.48 -5.58 8.28
CA SER A 116 10.92 -5.08 9.54
C SER A 116 10.95 -3.55 9.58
N ASP A 117 12.03 -2.92 9.11
CA ASP A 117 12.14 -1.45 9.04
C ASP A 117 11.22 -0.88 7.97
N MET A 118 10.97 -1.57 6.85
CA MET A 118 10.08 -1.09 5.78
C MET A 118 8.60 -1.24 6.15
N LEU A 119 8.19 -2.33 6.82
CA LEU A 119 6.86 -2.46 7.42
C LEU A 119 6.67 -1.49 8.61
N SER A 120 7.73 -1.25 9.39
CA SER A 120 7.75 -0.19 10.41
C SER A 120 7.78 1.22 9.80
N THR A 121 8.29 1.38 8.57
CA THR A 121 8.20 2.65 7.84
C THR A 121 6.79 2.86 7.29
N ASP A 122 6.01 1.79 7.08
CA ASP A 122 4.55 1.88 6.86
C ASP A 122 3.78 2.21 8.16
N ILE A 123 4.37 1.97 9.35
CA ILE A 123 3.91 2.57 10.62
C ILE A 123 4.18 4.09 10.66
N GLN A 124 5.22 4.58 9.96
CA GLN A 124 5.37 6.00 9.63
C GLN A 124 4.59 6.42 8.37
N GLY A 125 4.01 5.44 7.65
CA GLY A 125 3.07 5.57 6.55
C GLY A 125 1.68 6.00 7.00
N ILE A 126 1.54 6.48 8.23
CA ILE A 126 0.55 7.50 8.60
C ILE A 126 0.94 8.77 7.82
N ASP A 127 0.43 9.13 6.66
CA ASP A 127 -0.69 8.66 5.86
C ASP A 127 -0.59 9.60 4.64
N LYS A 128 -0.46 9.10 3.41
CA LYS A 128 -0.54 10.01 2.24
C LYS A 128 -1.88 10.77 2.24
N SER A 129 -2.90 10.27 2.96
CA SER A 129 -4.15 10.98 3.23
C SER A 129 -4.02 12.02 4.35
N VAL A 130 -3.43 11.71 5.52
CA VAL A 130 -3.24 12.64 6.65
C VAL A 130 -2.26 13.77 6.30
N LEU A 131 -1.17 13.50 5.58
CA LEU A 131 -0.27 14.56 5.11
C LEU A 131 -0.97 15.50 4.13
N GLY A 132 -1.83 14.96 3.26
CA GLY A 132 -2.70 15.75 2.37
C GLY A 132 -3.72 16.59 3.14
N ILE A 133 -4.31 16.04 4.21
CA ILE A 133 -5.24 16.73 5.10
C ILE A 133 -4.52 17.85 5.88
N ILE A 134 -3.39 17.55 6.51
CA ILE A 134 -2.58 18.53 7.26
C ILE A 134 -2.16 19.68 6.33
N ARG A 135 -1.73 19.39 5.10
CA ARG A 135 -1.37 20.41 4.12
C ARG A 135 -2.56 21.31 3.77
N ARG A 136 -3.76 20.75 3.58
CA ARG A 136 -4.98 21.53 3.30
C ARG A 136 -5.39 22.40 4.49
N VAL A 137 -5.30 21.87 5.71
CA VAL A 137 -5.60 22.60 6.95
C VAL A 137 -4.61 23.75 7.16
N LEU A 138 -3.31 23.53 6.96
CA LEU A 138 -2.31 24.60 7.04
C LEU A 138 -2.54 25.72 6.04
N ILE A 139 -2.90 25.38 4.79
CA ILE A 139 -3.25 26.39 3.77
C ILE A 139 -4.49 27.18 4.21
N LEU A 140 -5.54 26.52 4.71
CA LEU A 140 -6.75 27.19 5.18
C LEU A 140 -6.48 28.14 6.35
N VAL A 141 -5.68 27.71 7.33
CA VAL A 141 -5.28 28.53 8.48
C VAL A 141 -4.46 29.73 8.01
N ALA A 142 -3.50 29.54 7.10
CA ALA A 142 -2.70 30.63 6.55
C ALA A 142 -3.57 31.66 5.80
N VAL A 143 -4.53 31.20 5.00
CA VAL A 143 -5.49 32.08 4.30
C VAL A 143 -6.37 32.83 5.28
N LEU A 144 -6.90 32.17 6.32
CA LEU A 144 -7.72 32.81 7.34
C LEU A 144 -6.95 33.86 8.14
N ILE A 145 -5.70 33.59 8.49
CA ILE A 145 -4.83 34.57 9.16
C ILE A 145 -4.56 35.75 8.23
N PHE A 146 -4.23 35.50 6.96
CA PHE A 146 -3.96 36.57 5.99
C PHE A 146 -5.19 37.45 5.76
N PHE A 147 -6.37 36.85 5.63
CA PHE A 147 -7.64 37.57 5.48
C PHE A 147 -8.00 38.32 6.76
N GLY A 148 -7.80 37.71 7.93
CA GLY A 148 -8.03 38.33 9.23
C GLY A 148 -7.12 39.53 9.48
N VAL A 149 -5.82 39.41 9.16
CA VAL A 149 -4.86 40.52 9.23
C VAL A 149 -5.22 41.61 8.23
N GLY A 150 -5.59 41.26 7.00
CA GLY A 150 -6.05 42.23 5.99
C GLY A 150 -7.28 43.01 6.44
N LEU A 151 -8.31 42.32 6.97
CA LEU A 151 -9.50 42.94 7.53
C LEU A 151 -9.20 43.75 8.79
N PHE A 152 -8.26 43.31 9.61
CA PHE A 152 -7.81 44.05 10.80
C PHE A 152 -7.12 45.37 10.41
N TYR A 153 -6.23 45.35 9.42
CA TYR A 153 -5.61 46.57 8.89
C TYR A 153 -6.61 47.49 8.20
N LEU A 154 -7.57 46.94 7.43
CA LEU A 154 -8.65 47.74 6.83
C LEU A 154 -9.57 48.34 7.91
N GLY A 155 -9.89 47.56 8.95
CA GLY A 155 -10.71 48.00 10.08
C GLY A 155 -10.00 49.07 10.92
N LEU A 156 -8.71 48.91 11.19
CA LEU A 156 -7.89 49.95 11.82
C LEU A 156 -7.83 51.21 10.96
N ASN A 157 -7.64 51.09 9.65
CA ASN A 157 -7.59 52.24 8.75
C ASN A 157 -8.95 52.93 8.59
N SER A 158 -10.05 52.18 8.71
CA SER A 158 -11.42 52.71 8.72
C SER A 158 -11.76 53.41 10.06
N SER A 159 -11.17 52.95 11.16
CA SER A 159 -11.32 53.56 12.50
C SER A 159 -10.37 54.74 12.72
N LEU A 160 -9.28 54.84 11.95
CA LEU A 160 -8.31 55.94 11.91
C LEU A 160 -8.53 56.85 10.68
N GLY A 161 -9.74 56.84 10.10
CA GLY A 161 -10.13 57.77 9.05
C GLY A 161 -9.80 59.22 9.46
N PRO A 162 -9.28 60.04 8.53
CA PRO A 162 -8.76 61.36 8.87
C PRO A 162 -9.88 62.22 9.44
N GLN A 163 -9.56 62.94 10.51
CA GLN A 163 -10.35 64.11 10.91
C GLN A 163 -10.39 65.13 9.78
#